data_AF-A0A0F7VC31-F1
#
_entry.id   AF-A0A0F7VC31-F1
#
_cell.length_a   1.000
_cell.length_b   1.000
_cell.length_c   1.000
_cell.angle_alpha   90.00
_cell.angle_beta   90.00
_cell.angle_gamma   90.00
#
_symmetry.space_group_name_H-M   'P 1'
#
loop_
_entity.id
_entity.type
_entity.pdbx_description
1 polymer ?
#
loop_
_entity_poly.entity_id
_entity_poly.type
_entity_poly.pdbx_seq_one_letter_code
_entity_poly.pdbx_strand_id
1 'polypeptide(L)'
;MNGARIRLDLLHSDILSRIVRFLQPGDIEELSCVSKRLRNASIPVLFRAVRFEFSRSSLNGLKRLSGSDIRHHVVSLTYVAPEILKPEILDSECFSSELLTPDDYSDWIYEGRGFLPDDCPPYLLVHDVLRDICEEQQQIMTDHLDKTALFSIFTRLPRLKTMSLSFCPTIEEEEWIGSVLARGLTKEESCEYHSRAIRNAIEVARDSTTTESTVRVLITDQPA
;
A
#
# COMPACT_ATOMS: atom_id res chain seq x y z
N MET A 1 36.84 -9.52 29.66
CA MET A 1 35.70 -9.05 30.49
C MET A 1 34.48 -9.86 30.10
N ASN A 2 34.04 -10.81 30.94
CA ASN A 2 32.83 -11.58 30.70
C ASN A 2 31.62 -10.69 31.06
N GLY A 3 31.14 -9.94 30.08
CA GLY A 3 29.88 -9.21 30.22
C GLY A 3 28.75 -10.21 30.44
N ALA A 4 28.04 -10.08 31.56
CA ALA A 4 26.85 -10.88 31.83
C ALA A 4 25.85 -10.66 30.67
N ARG A 5 25.64 -11.70 29.85
CA ARG A 5 24.66 -11.64 28.76
C ARG A 5 23.27 -11.67 29.38
N ILE A 6 22.57 -10.54 29.27
CA ILE A 6 21.18 -10.45 29.71
C ILE A 6 20.32 -11.23 28.71
N ARG A 7 19.64 -12.26 29.21
CA ARG A 7 18.63 -13.04 28.49
C ARG A 7 17.32 -12.25 28.45
N LEU A 8 17.10 -11.50 27.37
CA LEU A 8 15.89 -10.67 27.20
C LEU A 8 14.60 -11.49 27.34
N ASP A 9 14.61 -12.73 26.88
CA ASP A 9 13.49 -13.68 26.96
C ASP A 9 13.06 -14.03 28.40
N LEU A 10 13.90 -13.76 29.41
CA LEU A 10 13.57 -14.01 30.81
C LEU A 10 13.00 -12.78 31.53
N LEU A 11 13.02 -11.60 30.89
CA LEU A 11 12.49 -10.38 31.47
C LEU A 11 10.96 -10.42 31.58
N HIS A 12 10.40 -9.75 32.59
CA HIS A 12 8.95 -9.61 32.75
C HIS A 12 8.31 -8.97 31.51
N SER A 13 7.09 -9.37 31.16
CA SER A 13 6.40 -8.91 29.94
C SER A 13 6.27 -7.38 29.88
N ASP A 14 6.09 -6.73 31.02
CA ASP A 14 6.01 -5.27 31.09
C ASP A 14 7.34 -4.59 30.78
N ILE A 15 8.46 -5.18 31.20
CA ILE A 15 9.79 -4.65 30.90
C ILE A 15 10.09 -4.87 29.41
N LEU A 16 9.79 -6.06 28.89
CA LEU A 16 9.93 -6.36 27.47
C LEU A 16 9.13 -5.41 26.60
N SER A 17 7.85 -5.21 26.90
CA SER A 17 7.00 -4.31 26.12
C SER A 17 7.48 -2.86 26.16
N ARG A 18 8.09 -2.42 27.26
CA ARG A 18 8.74 -1.10 27.35
C ARG A 18 9.97 -1.04 26.47
N ILE A 19 10.87 -2.03 26.55
CA ILE A 19 12.10 -2.08 25.74
C ILE A 19 11.75 -2.00 24.26
N VAL A 20 10.82 -2.84 23.79
CA VAL A 20 10.40 -2.89 22.38
C VAL A 20 9.95 -1.51 21.88
N ARG A 21 9.28 -0.70 22.71
CA ARG A 21 8.79 0.63 22.32
C ARG A 21 9.89 1.68 22.12
N PHE A 22 11.12 1.40 22.55
CA PHE A 22 12.28 2.27 22.34
C PHE A 22 13.20 1.80 21.22
N LEU A 23 12.90 0.66 20.61
CA LEU A 23 13.66 0.12 19.49
C LEU A 23 13.22 0.77 18.17
N GLN A 24 14.12 0.82 17.20
CA GLN A 24 13.77 1.21 15.84
C GLN A 24 12.98 0.09 15.16
N PRO A 25 12.15 0.39 14.13
CA PRO A 25 11.33 -0.62 13.45
C PRO A 25 12.11 -1.86 13.01
N GLY A 26 13.28 -1.68 12.37
CA GLY A 26 14.13 -2.80 11.94
C GLY A 26 14.61 -3.67 13.10
N ASP A 27 15.03 -3.08 14.22
CA ASP A 27 15.45 -3.82 15.41
C ASP A 27 14.28 -4.64 16.01
N ILE A 28 13.06 -4.13 15.96
CA ILE A 28 11.87 -4.82 16.48
C ILE A 28 11.55 -6.05 15.61
N GLU A 29 11.68 -5.92 14.29
CA GLU A 29 11.49 -7.03 13.35
C GLU A 29 12.51 -8.13 13.60
N GLU A 30 13.80 -7.79 13.66
CA GLU A 30 14.87 -8.74 13.99
C GLU A 30 14.61 -9.43 15.34
N LEU A 31 14.26 -8.65 16.37
CA LEU A 31 13.95 -9.18 17.70
C LEU A 31 12.76 -10.16 17.67
N SER A 32 11.76 -9.90 16.83
CA SER A 32 10.57 -10.75 16.70
C SER A 32 10.88 -12.14 16.10
N CYS A 33 12.01 -12.26 15.39
CA CYS A 33 12.48 -13.50 14.81
C CYS A 33 13.25 -14.38 15.81
N VAL A 34 13.75 -13.82 16.91
CA VAL A 34 14.60 -14.53 17.88
C VAL A 34 13.84 -15.60 18.68
N SER A 35 12.64 -15.30 19.17
CA SER A 35 11.84 -16.28 19.93
C SER A 35 10.34 -15.96 19.92
N LYS A 36 9.50 -16.96 20.21
CA LYS A 36 8.04 -16.76 20.32
C LYS A 36 7.65 -15.70 21.35
N ARG A 37 8.36 -15.64 22.49
CA ARG A 37 8.07 -14.65 23.54
C ARG A 37 8.39 -13.24 23.08
N LEU A 38 9.55 -13.05 22.44
CA LEU A 38 9.96 -11.75 21.91
C LEU A 38 9.05 -11.33 20.77
N ARG A 39 8.66 -12.26 19.88
CA ARG A 39 7.62 -12.03 18.86
C ARG A 39 6.33 -11.49 19.45
N ASN A 40 5.81 -12.14 20.49
CA ASN A 40 4.56 -11.72 21.15
C ASN A 40 4.69 -10.33 21.81
N ALA A 41 5.88 -9.99 22.32
CA ALA A 41 6.15 -8.65 22.85
C ALA A 41 6.27 -7.59 21.73
N SER A 42 6.74 -7.98 20.54
CA SER A 42 6.92 -7.11 19.37
C SER A 42 5.63 -6.85 18.59
N ILE A 43 4.73 -7.84 18.47
CA ILE A 43 3.49 -7.74 17.67
C ILE A 43 2.70 -6.44 17.93
N PRO A 44 2.44 -6.02 19.18
CA PRO A 44 1.67 -4.81 19.45
C PRO A 44 2.30 -3.52 18.90
N VAL A 45 3.62 -3.50 18.70
CA VAL A 45 4.36 -2.36 18.18
C VAL A 45 4.48 -2.45 16.65
N LEU A 46 4.85 -3.63 16.13
CA LEU A 46 4.97 -3.87 14.68
C LEU A 46 3.66 -3.61 13.93
N PHE A 47 2.54 -4.05 14.47
CA PHE A 47 1.23 -3.92 13.81
C PHE A 47 0.43 -2.73 14.30
N ARG A 48 1.06 -1.78 15.00
CA ARG A 48 0.36 -0.59 15.50
C ARG A 48 -0.09 0.33 14.37
N ALA A 49 0.76 0.51 13.37
CA ALA A 49 0.49 1.26 12.16
C ALA A 49 0.78 0.35 10.97
N VAL A 50 -0.22 0.10 10.13
CA VAL A 50 -0.10 -0.82 8.99
C VAL A 50 -0.26 -0.04 7.69
N ARG A 51 0.70 -0.20 6.78
CA ARG A 51 0.64 0.32 5.42
C ARG A 51 0.20 -0.81 4.47
N PHE A 52 -0.65 -0.49 3.51
CA PHE A 52 -1.05 -1.43 2.45
C PHE A 52 -1.27 -0.69 1.14
N GLU A 53 -1.00 -1.36 0.03
CA GLU A 53 -1.12 -0.81 -1.33
C GLU A 53 -2.40 -1.29 -2.01
N PHE A 54 -2.77 -0.56 -3.08
CA PHE A 54 -3.80 -1.00 -4.02
C PHE A 54 -3.28 -2.13 -4.92
N SER A 55 -3.10 -3.30 -4.32
CA SER A 55 -2.75 -4.53 -5.03
C SER A 55 -3.54 -5.70 -4.45
N ARG A 56 -3.75 -6.75 -5.25
CA ARG A 56 -4.54 -7.92 -4.85
C ARG A 56 -3.89 -8.61 -3.66
N SER A 57 -2.57 -8.70 -3.65
CA SER A 57 -1.79 -9.31 -2.56
C SER A 57 -1.97 -8.54 -1.24
N SER A 58 -1.85 -7.21 -1.29
CA SER A 58 -2.03 -6.30 -0.15
C SER A 58 -3.46 -6.31 0.38
N LEU A 59 -4.46 -6.20 -0.49
CA LEU A 59 -5.88 -6.22 -0.10
C LEU A 59 -6.28 -7.57 0.53
N ASN A 60 -5.80 -8.69 -0.01
CA ASN A 60 -5.98 -10.01 0.60
C ASN A 60 -5.22 -10.15 1.93
N GLY A 61 -4.03 -9.57 2.01
CA GLY A 61 -3.27 -9.42 3.27
C GLY A 61 -4.10 -8.70 4.34
N LEU A 62 -4.70 -7.57 3.98
CA LEU A 62 -5.52 -6.76 4.87
C LEU A 62 -6.77 -7.52 5.37
N LYS A 63 -7.45 -8.26 4.47
CA LYS A 63 -8.59 -9.12 4.84
C LYS A 63 -8.19 -10.25 5.80
N ARG A 64 -7.02 -10.85 5.60
CA ARG A 64 -6.48 -11.87 6.54
C ARG A 64 -6.13 -11.25 7.88
N LEU A 65 -5.50 -10.07 7.87
CA LEU A 65 -5.15 -9.33 9.08
C LEU A 65 -6.41 -9.01 9.90
N SER A 66 -7.47 -8.51 9.27
CA SER A 66 -8.72 -8.18 9.94
C SER A 66 -9.44 -9.40 10.55
N GLY A 67 -9.18 -10.59 10.00
CA GLY A 67 -9.64 -11.87 10.55
C GLY A 67 -8.79 -12.42 11.70
N SER A 68 -7.57 -11.92 11.89
CA SER A 68 -6.61 -12.45 12.87
C SER A 68 -6.65 -11.73 14.23
N ASP A 69 -5.94 -12.27 15.22
CA ASP A 69 -5.78 -11.62 16.54
C ASP A 69 -4.99 -10.31 16.47
N ILE A 70 -4.21 -10.10 15.39
CA ILE A 70 -3.43 -8.87 15.18
C ILE A 70 -4.31 -7.63 15.06
N ARG A 71 -5.57 -7.78 14.62
CA ARG A 71 -6.54 -6.67 14.47
C ARG A 71 -6.70 -5.83 15.74
N HIS A 72 -6.46 -6.40 16.92
CA HIS A 72 -6.57 -5.73 18.21
C HIS A 72 -5.39 -4.79 18.52
N HIS A 73 -4.34 -4.82 17.69
CA HIS A 73 -3.15 -3.98 17.81
C HIS A 73 -3.12 -2.84 16.80
N VAL A 74 -3.89 -2.94 15.70
CA VAL A 74 -3.93 -1.90 14.67
C VAL A 74 -4.65 -0.65 15.19
N VAL A 75 -3.92 0.47 15.18
CA VAL A 75 -4.42 1.79 15.60
C VAL A 75 -4.48 2.75 14.41
N SER A 76 -3.54 2.61 13.46
CA SER A 76 -3.47 3.44 12.27
C SER A 76 -3.35 2.58 11.02
N LEU A 77 -3.98 3.01 9.93
CA LEU A 77 -3.79 2.45 8.60
C LEU A 77 -3.32 3.53 7.62
N THR A 78 -2.41 3.17 6.73
CA THR A 78 -2.05 3.97 5.55
C THR A 78 -2.39 3.18 4.31
N TYR A 79 -3.33 3.69 3.53
CA TYR A 79 -3.67 3.16 2.22
C TYR A 79 -2.89 3.93 1.16
N VAL A 80 -2.03 3.21 0.44
CA VAL A 80 -1.22 3.74 -0.66
C VAL A 80 -1.98 3.50 -1.95
N ALA A 81 -2.48 4.59 -2.52
CA ALA A 81 -3.31 4.58 -3.71
C ALA A 81 -2.48 5.04 -4.92
N PRO A 82 -2.33 4.20 -5.96
CA PRO A 82 -1.70 4.59 -7.19
C PRO A 82 -2.67 5.38 -8.07
N GLU A 83 -2.14 6.04 -9.08
CA GLU A 83 -2.93 6.44 -10.25
C GLU A 83 -3.54 5.22 -10.94
N ILE A 84 -4.78 5.36 -11.38
CA ILE A 84 -5.51 4.31 -12.09
C ILE A 84 -5.21 4.44 -13.57
N LEU A 85 -4.71 3.36 -14.17
CA LEU A 85 -4.40 3.28 -15.59
C LEU A 85 -5.67 3.32 -16.44
N LYS A 86 -5.54 3.92 -17.62
CA LYS A 86 -6.54 3.87 -18.69
C LYS A 86 -6.72 2.43 -19.19
N PRO A 87 -7.94 1.88 -19.22
CA PRO A 87 -8.18 0.50 -19.67
C PRO A 87 -7.79 0.29 -21.14
N GLU A 88 -7.72 1.35 -21.93
CA GLU A 88 -7.27 1.36 -23.32
C GLU A 88 -5.83 0.81 -23.47
N ILE A 89 -5.01 0.84 -22.41
CA ILE A 89 -3.67 0.23 -22.40
C ILE A 89 -3.70 -1.29 -22.67
N LEU A 90 -4.81 -1.95 -22.32
CA LEU A 90 -4.97 -3.39 -22.54
C LEU A 90 -5.12 -3.74 -24.03
N ASP A 91 -5.55 -2.78 -24.85
CA ASP A 91 -5.59 -2.93 -26.30
C ASP A 91 -4.24 -2.54 -26.89
N SER A 92 -3.53 -3.53 -27.45
CA SER A 92 -2.20 -3.33 -28.02
C SER A 92 -2.19 -2.40 -29.24
N GLU A 93 -3.26 -2.42 -30.03
CA GLU A 93 -3.39 -1.55 -31.20
C GLU A 93 -3.65 -0.11 -30.74
N CYS A 94 -4.60 0.09 -29.83
CA CYS A 94 -4.87 1.42 -29.25
C CYS A 94 -3.64 1.98 -28.52
N PHE A 95 -2.93 1.16 -27.74
CA PHE A 95 -1.73 1.59 -27.02
C PHE A 95 -0.67 2.16 -27.97
N SER A 96 -0.38 1.44 -29.05
CA SER A 96 0.68 1.79 -30.00
C SER A 96 0.32 2.85 -31.04
N SER A 97 -0.96 3.14 -31.22
CA SER A 97 -1.44 4.12 -32.19
C SER A 97 -1.97 5.42 -31.57
N GLU A 98 -2.44 5.39 -30.32
CA GLU A 98 -3.14 6.52 -29.70
C GLU A 98 -2.58 6.94 -28.34
N LEU A 99 -2.16 6.00 -27.48
CA LEU A 99 -1.78 6.32 -26.10
C LEU A 99 -0.29 6.68 -25.95
N LEU A 100 0.58 5.80 -26.45
CA LEU A 100 2.03 5.98 -26.43
C LEU A 100 2.60 5.35 -27.69
N THR A 101 2.72 6.14 -28.75
CA THR A 101 3.27 5.62 -30.00
C THR A 101 4.77 5.32 -29.86
N PRO A 102 5.33 4.43 -30.70
CA PRO A 102 6.78 4.21 -30.72
C PRO A 102 7.59 5.49 -30.99
N ASP A 103 7.03 6.42 -31.77
CA ASP A 103 7.65 7.72 -32.04
C ASP A 103 7.61 8.62 -30.79
N ASP A 104 6.45 8.73 -30.12
CA ASP A 104 6.32 9.44 -28.84
C ASP A 104 7.25 8.91 -27.76
N TYR A 105 7.43 7.59 -27.74
CA TYR A 105 8.33 6.91 -26.83
C TYR A 105 9.80 7.21 -27.16
N SER A 106 10.15 7.20 -28.44
CA SER A 106 11.49 7.56 -28.90
C SER A 106 11.79 9.01 -28.54
N ASP A 107 10.88 9.93 -28.82
CA ASP A 107 10.99 11.34 -28.45
C ASP A 107 11.14 11.51 -26.93
N TRP A 108 10.38 10.74 -26.13
CA TRP A 108 10.54 10.73 -24.68
C TRP A 108 11.94 10.33 -24.22
N ILE A 109 12.55 9.29 -24.82
CA ILE A 109 13.93 8.88 -24.52
C ILE A 109 14.91 10.00 -24.87
N TYR A 110 14.73 10.66 -26.02
CA TYR A 110 15.66 11.70 -26.49
C TYR A 110 15.50 13.04 -25.75
N GLU A 111 14.28 13.39 -25.33
CA GLU A 111 13.98 14.62 -24.56
C GLU A 111 14.22 14.46 -23.06
N GLY A 112 14.27 13.22 -22.57
CA GLY A 112 14.52 12.86 -21.17
C GLY A 112 15.89 13.33 -20.70
N ARG A 113 15.96 14.56 -20.16
CA ARG A 113 17.16 15.15 -19.53
C ARG A 113 17.54 14.40 -18.23
N GLY A 114 17.91 13.12 -18.30
CA GLY A 114 18.30 12.37 -17.11
C GLY A 114 18.57 10.87 -17.26
N PHE A 115 18.10 10.22 -18.33
CA PHE A 115 18.36 8.79 -18.56
C PHE A 115 19.47 8.64 -19.61
N LEU A 116 20.42 7.74 -19.37
CA LEU A 116 21.28 7.28 -20.46
C LEU A 116 20.41 6.41 -21.39
N PRO A 117 20.65 6.42 -22.72
CA PRO A 117 19.87 5.60 -23.66
C PRO A 117 19.84 4.11 -23.31
N ASP A 118 20.86 3.61 -22.59
CA ASP A 118 20.96 2.23 -22.14
C ASP A 118 20.17 1.94 -20.84
N ASP A 119 19.67 2.97 -20.14
CA ASP A 119 18.88 2.86 -18.90
C ASP A 119 17.36 2.86 -19.18
N CYS A 120 16.94 3.15 -20.42
CA CYS A 120 15.54 3.14 -20.80
C CYS A 120 15.09 1.71 -21.16
N PRO A 121 13.94 1.23 -20.64
CA PRO A 121 13.41 -0.07 -21.00
C PRO A 121 13.06 -0.16 -22.49
N PRO A 122 13.00 -1.36 -23.10
CA PRO A 122 12.42 -1.51 -24.43
C PRO A 122 10.94 -1.10 -24.45
N TYR A 123 10.46 -0.50 -25.55
CA TYR A 123 9.06 -0.09 -25.69
C TYR A 123 8.04 -1.21 -25.38
N LEU A 124 8.32 -2.43 -25.85
CA LEU A 124 7.46 -3.58 -25.58
C LEU A 124 7.44 -3.97 -24.09
N LEU A 125 8.56 -3.81 -23.38
CA LEU A 125 8.62 -4.04 -21.94
C LEU A 125 7.77 -3.01 -21.20
N VAL A 126 7.80 -1.75 -21.63
CA VAL A 126 6.93 -0.69 -21.08
C VAL A 126 5.47 -1.07 -21.23
N HIS A 127 5.06 -1.50 -22.43
CA HIS A 127 3.68 -1.93 -22.67
C HIS A 127 3.30 -3.13 -21.81
N ASP A 128 4.15 -4.15 -21.73
CA ASP A 128 3.90 -5.36 -20.94
C ASP A 128 3.72 -5.04 -19.45
N VAL A 129 4.61 -4.23 -18.86
CA VAL A 129 4.52 -3.82 -17.45
C VAL A 129 3.24 -3.03 -17.18
N LEU A 130 2.93 -2.03 -18.03
CA LEU A 130 1.70 -1.23 -17.88
C LEU A 130 0.43 -2.07 -18.06
N ARG A 131 0.46 -3.05 -18.98
CA ARG A 131 -0.65 -3.98 -19.17
C ARG A 131 -0.87 -4.81 -17.91
N ASP A 132 0.18 -5.41 -17.35
CA ASP A 132 0.07 -6.25 -16.14
C ASP A 132 -0.50 -5.46 -14.94
N ILE A 133 -0.03 -4.21 -14.75
CA ILE A 133 -0.56 -3.30 -13.73
C ILE A 133 -2.04 -2.99 -14.00
N CYS A 134 -2.38 -2.64 -15.25
CA CYS A 134 -3.73 -2.26 -15.62
C CYS A 134 -4.70 -3.42 -15.42
N GLU A 135 -4.32 -4.64 -15.81
CA GLU A 135 -5.09 -5.86 -15.58
C GLU A 135 -5.38 -6.08 -14.09
N GLU A 136 -4.37 -5.94 -13.23
CA GLU A 136 -4.57 -6.08 -11.80
C GLU A 136 -5.53 -5.02 -11.25
N GLN A 137 -5.34 -3.75 -11.63
CA GLN A 137 -6.21 -2.65 -11.21
C GLN A 137 -7.66 -2.87 -11.68
N GLN A 138 -7.88 -3.22 -12.95
CA GLN A 138 -9.22 -3.51 -13.48
C GLN A 138 -9.87 -4.67 -12.74
N GLN A 139 -9.11 -5.73 -12.42
CA GLN A 139 -9.64 -6.85 -11.66
C GLN A 139 -10.05 -6.43 -10.24
N ILE A 140 -9.21 -5.67 -9.53
CA ILE A 140 -9.53 -5.17 -8.18
C ILE A 140 -10.82 -4.35 -8.19
N MET A 141 -10.95 -3.44 -9.17
CA MET A 141 -12.10 -2.55 -9.30
C MET A 141 -13.37 -3.33 -9.68
N THR A 142 -13.28 -4.26 -10.63
CA THR A 142 -14.40 -5.06 -11.14
C THR A 142 -14.93 -6.02 -10.07
N ASP A 143 -14.03 -6.70 -9.36
CA ASP A 143 -14.38 -7.62 -8.27
C ASP A 143 -14.68 -6.90 -6.94
N HIS A 144 -14.53 -5.57 -6.90
CA HIS A 144 -14.71 -4.74 -5.70
C HIS A 144 -13.88 -5.22 -4.50
N LEU A 145 -12.65 -5.69 -4.76
CA LEU A 145 -11.77 -6.25 -3.72
C LEU A 145 -11.35 -5.17 -2.72
N ASP A 146 -11.11 -3.96 -3.22
CA ASP A 146 -10.80 -2.77 -2.45
C ASP A 146 -11.91 -2.43 -1.46
N LYS A 147 -13.14 -2.27 -1.93
CA LYS A 147 -14.32 -1.97 -1.11
C LYS A 147 -14.56 -3.06 -0.08
N THR A 148 -14.40 -4.33 -0.46
CA THR A 148 -14.55 -5.47 0.44
C THR A 148 -13.49 -5.46 1.55
N ALA A 149 -12.24 -5.19 1.21
CA ALA A 149 -11.15 -5.09 2.18
C ALA A 149 -11.33 -3.89 3.12
N LEU A 150 -11.67 -2.72 2.56
CA LEU A 150 -11.96 -1.49 3.30
C LEU A 150 -13.15 -1.67 4.26
N PHE A 151 -14.25 -2.25 3.80
CA PHE A 151 -15.38 -2.55 4.68
C PHE A 151 -14.99 -3.50 5.82
N SER A 152 -14.21 -4.54 5.51
CA SER A 152 -13.71 -5.50 6.50
C SER A 152 -12.85 -4.84 7.57
N ILE A 153 -12.02 -3.84 7.23
CA ILE A 153 -11.20 -3.17 8.25
C ILE A 153 -12.04 -2.29 9.18
N PHE A 154 -12.98 -1.50 8.65
CA PHE A 154 -13.77 -0.58 9.45
C PHE A 154 -14.71 -1.31 10.40
N THR A 155 -15.14 -2.52 10.02
CA THR A 155 -16.01 -3.36 10.87
C THR A 155 -15.25 -4.24 11.86
N ARG A 156 -13.98 -4.59 11.60
CA ARG A 156 -13.25 -5.61 12.37
C ARG A 156 -12.02 -5.12 13.13
N LEU A 157 -11.57 -3.88 12.96
CA LEU A 157 -10.43 -3.34 13.71
C LEU A 157 -10.93 -2.48 14.88
N PRO A 158 -11.09 -3.04 16.09
CA PRO A 158 -11.75 -2.36 17.20
C PRO A 158 -10.95 -1.20 17.80
N ARG A 159 -9.69 -1.03 17.41
CA ARG A 159 -8.81 0.05 17.91
C ARG A 159 -8.37 1.02 16.82
N LEU A 160 -8.90 0.89 15.60
CA LEU A 160 -8.57 1.79 14.50
C LEU A 160 -9.05 3.20 14.85
N LYS A 161 -8.11 4.15 14.86
CA LYS A 161 -8.39 5.57 15.15
C LYS A 161 -8.15 6.46 13.94
N THR A 162 -7.19 6.08 13.11
CA THR A 162 -6.74 6.90 11.99
C THR A 162 -6.60 6.05 10.75
N MET A 163 -7.09 6.57 9.64
CA MET A 163 -6.80 6.06 8.31
C MET A 163 -6.27 7.20 7.45
N SER A 164 -5.10 7.01 6.88
CA SER A 164 -4.48 7.93 5.94
C SER A 164 -4.60 7.38 4.53
N LEU A 165 -4.94 8.23 3.58
CA LEU A 165 -4.81 7.99 2.15
C LEU A 165 -3.55 8.70 1.68
N SER A 166 -2.55 7.94 1.20
CA SER A 166 -1.36 8.47 0.55
C SER A 166 -1.49 8.21 -0.93
N PHE A 167 -1.68 9.27 -1.71
CA PHE A 167 -1.73 9.16 -3.16
C PHE A 167 -0.31 9.16 -3.71
N CYS A 168 0.05 8.11 -4.45
CA CYS A 168 1.39 7.96 -5.03
C CYS A 168 1.27 7.94 -6.56
N PRO A 169 1.92 8.88 -7.27
CA PRO A 169 1.94 8.86 -8.74
C PRO A 169 2.82 7.73 -9.30
N THR A 170 3.67 7.12 -8.47
CA THR A 170 4.60 6.06 -8.86
C THR A 170 4.26 4.75 -8.16
N ILE A 171 4.17 3.67 -8.93
CA ILE A 171 4.41 2.34 -8.38
C ILE A 171 5.89 2.34 -7.99
N GLU A 172 6.21 2.02 -6.74
CA GLU A 172 7.57 2.11 -6.17
C GLU A 172 8.60 1.17 -6.82
N GLU A 173 8.25 0.51 -7.93
CA GLU A 173 9.09 -0.48 -8.60
C GLU A 173 10.20 0.18 -9.42
N GLU A 174 9.91 1.15 -10.29
CA GLU A 174 10.90 1.68 -11.24
C GLU A 174 10.69 3.18 -11.56
N GLU A 175 11.75 3.99 -11.50
CA GLU A 175 11.69 5.46 -11.70
C GLU A 175 11.11 5.87 -13.07
N TRP A 176 11.32 5.04 -14.09
CA TRP A 176 10.81 5.31 -15.44
C TRP A 176 9.29 5.18 -15.52
N ILE A 177 8.65 4.34 -14.68
CA ILE A 177 7.20 4.11 -14.71
C ILE A 177 6.48 5.44 -14.45
N GLY A 178 6.86 6.17 -13.39
CA GLY A 178 6.26 7.47 -13.08
C GLY A 178 6.37 8.48 -14.21
N SER A 179 7.52 8.50 -14.86
CA SER A 179 7.78 9.41 -15.99
C SER A 179 6.90 9.08 -17.19
N VAL A 180 6.65 7.79 -17.45
CA VAL A 180 5.74 7.33 -18.51
C VAL A 180 4.28 7.63 -18.16
N LEU A 181 3.86 7.42 -16.91
CA LEU A 181 2.49 7.70 -16.46
C LEU A 181 2.12 9.18 -16.55
N ALA A 182 3.07 10.08 -16.28
CA ALA A 182 2.90 11.52 -16.39
C ALA A 182 2.50 12.01 -17.81
N ARG A 183 2.59 11.15 -18.83
CA ARG A 183 2.14 11.45 -20.21
C ARG A 183 0.62 11.30 -20.41
N GLY A 184 -0.15 11.13 -19.34
CA GLY A 184 -1.61 11.07 -19.42
C GLY A 184 -2.14 9.66 -19.70
N LEU A 185 -1.42 8.64 -19.27
CA LEU A 185 -1.85 7.23 -19.33
C LEU A 185 -2.81 6.86 -18.18
N THR A 186 -3.07 7.80 -17.28
CA THR A 186 -3.88 7.61 -16.08
C THR A 186 -5.22 8.33 -16.17
N LYS A 187 -6.18 7.91 -15.36
CA LYS A 187 -7.50 8.52 -15.26
C LYS A 187 -7.43 9.76 -14.37
N GLU A 188 -8.01 10.86 -14.82
CA GLU A 188 -8.12 12.10 -14.04
C GLU A 188 -8.86 11.88 -12.71
N GLU A 189 -9.82 10.96 -12.69
CA GLU A 189 -10.67 10.65 -11.53
C GLU A 189 -10.02 9.65 -10.54
N SER A 190 -8.72 9.34 -10.67
CA SER A 190 -8.05 8.33 -9.83
C SER A 190 -8.17 8.62 -8.33
N CYS A 191 -7.87 9.86 -7.92
CA CYS A 191 -7.98 10.28 -6.52
C CYS A 191 -9.43 10.24 -6.02
N GLU A 192 -10.40 10.63 -6.87
CA GLU A 192 -11.81 10.59 -6.53
C GLU A 192 -12.29 9.14 -6.33
N TYR A 193 -11.88 8.21 -7.19
CA TYR A 193 -12.21 6.80 -7.06
C TYR A 193 -11.80 6.26 -5.68
N HIS A 194 -10.54 6.45 -5.30
CA HIS A 194 -10.00 5.96 -4.03
C HIS A 194 -10.67 6.62 -2.83
N SER A 195 -10.83 7.94 -2.88
CA SER A 195 -11.51 8.70 -1.81
C SER A 195 -12.96 8.25 -1.62
N ARG A 196 -13.67 7.98 -2.72
CA ARG A 196 -15.05 7.47 -2.71
C ARG A 196 -15.12 6.04 -2.17
N ALA A 197 -14.17 5.18 -2.52
CA ALA A 197 -14.11 3.82 -1.98
C ALA A 197 -13.98 3.82 -0.44
N ILE A 198 -13.12 4.68 0.12
CA ILE A 198 -12.96 4.86 1.57
C ILE A 198 -14.25 5.40 2.19
N ARG A 199 -14.81 6.49 1.62
CA ARG A 199 -16.03 7.13 2.14
C ARG A 199 -17.18 6.13 2.21
N ASN A 200 -17.43 5.41 1.12
CA ASN A 200 -18.49 4.41 1.05
C ASN A 200 -18.27 3.30 2.10
N ALA A 201 -17.03 2.82 2.26
CA ALA A 201 -16.74 1.78 3.25
C ALA A 201 -16.98 2.26 4.69
N ILE A 202 -16.69 3.53 5.01
CA ILE A 202 -16.96 4.13 6.32
C ILE A 202 -18.46 4.28 6.56
N GLU A 203 -19.20 4.79 5.57
CA GLU A 203 -20.65 4.97 5.67
C GLU A 203 -21.34 3.62 5.92
N VAL A 204 -21.04 2.61 5.10
CA VAL A 204 -21.61 1.27 5.25
C VAL A 204 -21.18 0.61 6.57
N ALA A 205 -19.95 0.84 7.04
CA ALA A 205 -19.50 0.34 8.34
C ALA A 205 -20.26 0.99 9.51
N ARG A 206 -20.51 2.31 9.46
CA ARG A 206 -21.28 3.02 10.49
C ARG A 206 -22.71 2.51 10.58
N ASP A 207 -23.35 2.26 9.44
CA ASP A 207 -24.73 1.75 9.40
C ASP A 207 -24.84 0.31 9.93
N SER A 208 -23.75 -0.46 9.85
CA SER A 208 -23.71 -1.85 10.29
C SER A 208 -23.21 -2.06 11.73
N THR A 209 -22.53 -1.08 12.33
CA THR A 209 -22.03 -1.16 13.70
C THR A 209 -22.78 -0.23 14.64
N THR A 210 -23.39 -0.75 15.71
CA THR A 210 -24.09 0.02 16.75
C THR A 210 -23.15 0.87 17.64
N THR A 211 -21.84 0.84 17.38
CA THR A 211 -20.80 1.50 18.16
C THR A 211 -20.25 2.70 17.39
N GLU A 212 -20.29 3.89 17.98
CA GLU A 212 -19.67 5.11 17.44
C GLU A 212 -18.14 4.98 17.41
N SER A 213 -17.61 4.29 16.39
CA SER A 213 -16.17 4.26 16.11
C SER A 213 -15.84 5.47 15.24
N THR A 214 -15.33 6.54 15.86
CA THR A 214 -14.89 7.76 15.16
C THR A 214 -13.51 7.54 14.55
N VAL A 215 -13.45 6.91 13.38
CA VAL A 215 -12.21 6.85 12.58
C VAL A 215 -11.98 8.20 11.91
N ARG A 216 -10.81 8.79 12.13
CA ARG A 216 -10.37 10.01 11.45
C ARG A 216 -9.72 9.65 10.12
N VAL A 217 -10.19 10.24 9.03
CA VAL A 217 -9.58 10.09 7.71
C VAL A 217 -8.69 11.30 7.44
N LEU A 218 -7.45 11.04 7.07
CA LEU A 218 -6.49 12.05 6.63
C LEU A 218 -6.17 11.75 5.16
N ILE A 219 -6.18 12.78 4.31
CA ILE A 219 -5.71 12.67 2.93
C ILE A 219 -4.39 13.40 2.87
N THR A 220 -3.36 12.71 2.39
CA THR A 220 -2.00 13.24 2.22
C THR A 220 -1.59 13.06 0.77
N ASP A 221 -1.27 14.17 0.11
CA ASP A 221 -0.90 14.21 -1.31
C ASP A 221 0.58 13.90 -1.57
N GLN A 222 1.32 13.41 -0.56
CA GLN A 222 2.73 13.02 -0.69
C GLN A 222 3.02 11.71 0.07
N PRO A 223 3.95 10.88 -0.41
CA PRO A 223 4.48 9.77 0.38
C PRO A 223 5.22 10.34 1.60
N ALA A 224 4.97 9.71 2.76
CA ALA A 224 5.64 10.04 4.02
C ALA A 224 7.06 9.44 4.07
#